data_AF-A0A9C6TDZ6-F1
#
_entry.id   AF-A0A9C6TDZ6-F1
#
_cell.length_a   1.000
_cell.length_b   1.000
_cell.length_c   1.000
_cell.angle_alpha   90.00
_cell.angle_beta   90.00
_cell.angle_gamma   90.00
#
_symmetry.space_group_name_H-M   'P 1'
#
loop_
_entity.id
_entity.type
_entity.pdbx_description
1 polymer ?
#
loop_
_entity_poly.entity_id
_entity_poly.type
_entity_poly.pdbx_seq_one_letter_code
_entity_poly.pdbx_strand_id
1 'polypeptide(L)'
;MRDVESPGTVVSSEVDVELSEDSEVDVELSEDSEVDVELSDDSEVDVELSEDSEVDVELSGDSEVDVELSEDSEVDVELSEDSEVEDVLSEDSEVDVELSEDSEVDVELSEDSEVDVELSEDSEVDVELSGDSEVDVELSEDSEVDVELSEDSDVDVELSEDSEVDDVLSEDSEVDVELSGDSEVDVEVSGDPEVDVELSEDSEVDVELSEDSEVDVELSEDSDVDVELSEDSEVEDVLSEDSEVDVELSGDSEVDVELSEDSEVDVELSEDSEVDDVLSEDSEVDVELSGDSEVDVELSEDSEVDVELSEDSEVDVELSEDSEVDVELSEDSEVDVELSEDSEVDVELSEDSDVDVELSEDSDVDVELSEDSEVDVELSEASEVDVELSEDSEVDVELSEDSEVDVELSEDSEVDVELSGDSEVDVELSEDSEVDVELSEDSEVDVELSGDSEVDVELSEDSEVDVELSEDSEVEDVLSEDSEVDVELSGDSEVDVEVSGDSEVDVELSGDSEVEDVLSDDSEVDVELSEDPEGVVVLSEESVESEEVVVPSDDTVMQVSELVVEEGDSVEV
;
A
#
# COMPACT_ATOMS: atom_id res chain seq x y z
N MET A 1 41.71 52.55 21.88
CA MET A 1 42.94 53.03 22.63
C MET A 1 43.14 54.57 22.59
N ARG A 2 43.09 55.24 23.76
CA ARG A 2 41.85 55.94 24.19
C ARG A 2 40.75 54.89 24.26
N ASP A 3 40.47 54.29 25.41
CA ASP A 3 40.40 54.92 26.74
C ASP A 3 39.41 56.10 26.69
N VAL A 4 38.10 55.83 26.60
CA VAL A 4 37.05 56.82 26.91
C VAL A 4 36.78 56.90 28.42
N GLU A 5 37.02 55.82 29.19
CA GLU A 5 37.25 55.76 30.66
C GLU A 5 36.56 56.90 31.46
N SER A 6 35.23 57.00 31.38
CA SER A 6 34.44 58.14 31.88
C SER A 6 33.36 57.75 32.90
N PRO A 7 33.73 57.11 34.03
CA PRO A 7 32.79 56.46 34.93
C PRO A 7 31.76 57.42 35.54
N GLY A 8 30.54 57.27 35.05
CA GLY A 8 29.29 57.49 35.74
C GLY A 8 28.20 56.72 35.00
N THR A 9 27.22 56.13 35.69
CA THR A 9 26.99 56.17 37.15
C THR A 9 25.85 55.24 37.51
N VAL A 10 25.72 54.87 38.80
CA VAL A 10 24.37 54.59 39.36
C VAL A 10 23.49 55.83 39.15
N VAL A 11 22.70 55.78 38.08
CA VAL A 11 21.62 56.71 37.74
C VAL A 11 20.32 56.10 38.23
N SER A 12 19.23 56.12 37.47
CA SER A 12 17.95 55.54 37.89
C SER A 12 17.12 55.24 36.67
N SER A 13 16.90 53.94 36.40
CA SER A 13 15.85 53.35 35.57
C SER A 13 15.67 53.83 34.12
N GLU A 14 16.58 54.64 33.59
CA GLU A 14 16.48 55.31 32.26
C GLU A 14 17.94 55.54 31.79
N VAL A 15 18.41 54.94 30.68
CA VAL A 15 19.79 55.07 30.16
C VAL A 15 19.85 55.30 28.63
N ASP A 16 19.70 56.56 28.19
CA ASP A 16 19.74 56.95 26.76
C ASP A 16 21.18 57.29 26.21
N VAL A 17 21.62 56.62 25.13
CA VAL A 17 22.97 56.73 24.50
C VAL A 17 22.93 57.04 22.98
N GLU A 18 23.22 58.30 22.57
CA GLU A 18 23.47 58.69 21.14
C GLU A 18 24.99 58.85 20.85
N LEU A 19 25.60 58.10 19.92
CA LEU A 19 26.99 58.32 19.42
C LEU A 19 27.10 58.43 17.86
N SER A 20 28.33 58.56 17.32
CA SER A 20 28.63 58.71 15.86
C SER A 20 30.16 58.79 15.54
N GLU A 21 30.98 58.02 16.25
CA GLU A 21 32.41 57.74 16.02
C GLU A 21 32.66 56.37 16.69
N ASP A 22 33.60 55.54 16.19
CA ASP A 22 33.98 54.21 16.71
C ASP A 22 33.95 54.09 18.26
N SER A 23 33.16 53.17 18.84
CA SER A 23 32.66 53.20 20.24
C SER A 23 32.81 51.91 21.08
N GLU A 24 32.72 52.07 22.42
CA GLU A 24 32.89 51.04 23.48
C GLU A 24 31.83 51.38 24.59
N VAL A 25 30.80 50.54 24.85
CA VAL A 25 29.61 50.87 25.69
C VAL A 25 29.29 49.82 26.79
N ASP A 26 29.90 49.94 27.97
CA ASP A 26 29.65 49.04 29.13
C ASP A 26 28.57 49.57 30.14
N VAL A 27 27.50 48.79 30.39
CA VAL A 27 26.35 49.09 31.29
C VAL A 27 26.22 48.05 32.44
N GLU A 28 26.31 48.51 33.71
CA GLU A 28 26.02 47.69 34.93
C GLU A 28 24.86 48.33 35.73
N LEU A 29 23.68 47.67 35.87
CA LEU A 29 22.57 48.15 36.73
C LEU A 29 22.25 47.18 37.89
N SER A 30 21.00 47.13 38.41
CA SER A 30 20.47 46.36 39.60
C SER A 30 19.40 47.10 40.45
N GLU A 31 18.51 47.85 39.79
CA GLU A 31 17.17 48.32 40.22
C GLU A 31 16.37 48.47 38.89
N ASP A 32 15.06 48.17 38.85
CA ASP A 32 14.16 48.18 37.65
C ASP A 32 14.53 49.24 36.56
N SER A 33 14.73 48.84 35.29
CA SER A 33 15.52 49.64 34.32
C SER A 33 15.28 49.53 32.80
N GLU A 34 15.11 50.69 32.14
CA GLU A 34 15.00 50.93 30.68
C GLU A 34 16.38 51.37 30.08
N VAL A 35 16.84 50.82 28.94
CA VAL A 35 18.14 51.12 28.28
C VAL A 35 18.00 51.32 26.75
N ASP A 36 18.25 52.54 26.21
CA ASP A 36 18.21 52.81 24.76
C ASP A 36 19.57 53.25 24.14
N VAL A 37 20.03 52.57 23.06
CA VAL A 37 21.36 52.74 22.42
C VAL A 37 21.30 52.99 20.89
N GLU A 38 21.64 54.21 20.42
CA GLU A 38 21.79 54.58 18.98
C GLU A 38 23.30 54.79 18.60
N LEU A 39 23.91 53.91 17.78
CA LEU A 39 25.29 54.06 17.23
C LEU A 39 25.32 54.19 15.67
N SER A 40 26.50 54.31 15.02
CA SER A 40 26.61 54.56 13.54
C SER A 40 28.01 54.43 12.89
N ASP A 41 28.98 53.79 13.54
CA ASP A 41 30.34 53.45 13.09
C ASP A 41 30.78 52.27 13.98
N ASP A 42 31.75 51.43 13.59
CA ASP A 42 32.17 50.16 14.24
C ASP A 42 32.12 50.18 15.80
N SER A 43 31.38 49.25 16.45
CA SER A 43 30.95 49.34 17.87
C SER A 43 30.85 48.00 18.66
N GLU A 44 31.09 48.08 19.98
CA GLU A 44 31.01 46.99 20.98
C GLU A 44 30.03 47.44 22.12
N VAL A 45 29.02 46.63 22.49
CA VAL A 45 27.97 46.95 23.51
C VAL A 45 27.82 45.81 24.55
N ASP A 46 28.20 46.03 25.82
CA ASP A 46 28.00 45.05 26.91
C ASP A 46 27.02 45.52 28.03
N VAL A 47 25.99 44.70 28.36
CA VAL A 47 24.86 45.05 29.26
C VAL A 47 24.60 43.98 30.36
N GLU A 48 24.89 44.29 31.65
CA GLU A 48 24.53 43.47 32.83
C GLU A 48 23.37 44.13 33.65
N LEU A 49 22.15 43.54 33.66
CA LEU A 49 20.98 43.98 34.48
C LEU A 49 20.64 42.96 35.61
N SER A 50 19.54 43.12 36.39
CA SER A 50 19.26 42.23 37.57
C SER A 50 17.87 42.31 38.30
N GLU A 51 16.92 43.12 37.86
CA GLU A 51 15.51 43.28 38.34
C GLU A 51 14.75 43.87 37.10
N ASP A 52 13.43 43.66 36.97
CA ASP A 52 12.59 43.88 35.75
C ASP A 52 13.10 44.96 34.73
N SER A 53 13.33 44.59 33.45
CA SER A 53 14.11 45.40 32.48
C SER A 53 13.70 45.35 30.98
N GLU A 54 13.99 46.43 30.25
CA GLU A 54 13.70 46.66 28.80
C GLU A 54 15.00 47.19 28.12
N VAL A 55 15.42 46.66 26.95
CA VAL A 55 16.68 47.01 26.24
C VAL A 55 16.49 47.26 24.73
N ASP A 56 16.55 48.52 24.25
CA ASP A 56 16.55 48.88 22.82
C ASP A 56 17.98 49.11 22.24
N VAL A 57 18.37 48.47 21.13
CA VAL A 57 19.68 48.64 20.45
C VAL A 57 19.55 48.89 18.93
N GLU A 58 19.77 50.14 18.47
CA GLU A 58 19.87 50.54 17.03
C GLU A 58 21.36 50.77 16.64
N LEU A 59 22.03 49.84 15.93
CA LEU A 59 23.41 50.02 15.45
C LEU A 59 23.50 50.30 13.93
N SER A 60 24.71 50.33 13.36
CA SER A 60 24.96 50.34 11.90
C SER A 60 26.46 50.46 11.56
N GLY A 61 27.01 49.41 10.94
CA GLY A 61 28.43 49.15 10.75
C GLY A 61 28.94 48.07 11.73
N ASP A 62 30.04 47.37 11.38
CA ASP A 62 30.60 46.19 12.05
C ASP A 62 30.36 46.18 13.60
N SER A 63 29.57 45.24 14.15
CA SER A 63 29.08 45.30 15.57
C SER A 63 29.08 43.97 16.36
N GLU A 64 29.37 44.07 17.67
CA GLU A 64 29.30 42.99 18.69
C GLU A 64 28.34 43.44 19.83
N VAL A 65 27.34 42.62 20.23
CA VAL A 65 26.37 42.87 21.33
C VAL A 65 26.35 41.73 22.36
N ASP A 66 26.59 42.02 23.65
CA ASP A 66 26.47 41.08 24.79
C ASP A 66 25.36 41.54 25.78
N VAL A 67 24.35 40.72 26.12
CA VAL A 67 23.34 41.04 27.17
C VAL A 67 23.14 39.90 28.21
N GLU A 68 23.47 40.15 29.49
CA GLU A 68 23.11 39.29 30.65
C GLU A 68 21.94 39.92 31.45
N LEU A 69 20.70 39.38 31.36
CA LEU A 69 19.51 39.83 32.11
C LEU A 69 19.09 38.88 33.26
N SER A 70 18.03 39.21 34.03
CA SER A 70 17.46 38.39 35.13
C SER A 70 16.18 38.99 35.74
N GLU A 71 15.15 38.17 36.02
CA GLU A 71 13.75 38.58 36.31
C GLU A 71 13.10 39.21 35.04
N ASP A 72 11.76 39.31 34.98
CA ASP A 72 10.94 39.57 33.77
C ASP A 72 11.60 40.59 32.79
N SER A 73 11.89 40.23 31.52
CA SER A 73 12.76 41.02 30.61
C SER A 73 12.38 41.02 29.11
N GLU A 74 12.56 42.16 28.42
CA GLU A 74 12.28 42.38 26.97
C GLU A 74 13.55 42.95 26.26
N VAL A 75 13.95 42.43 25.08
CA VAL A 75 15.16 42.85 24.30
C VAL A 75 14.83 43.11 22.81
N ASP A 76 15.07 44.34 22.31
CA ASP A 76 14.94 44.74 20.88
C ASP A 76 16.33 45.03 20.25
N VAL A 77 16.73 44.36 19.15
CA VAL A 77 18.04 44.56 18.47
C VAL A 77 17.90 44.77 16.94
N GLU A 78 18.12 46.01 16.44
CA GLU A 78 18.25 46.35 14.99
C GLU A 78 19.74 46.61 14.62
N LEU A 79 20.41 45.71 13.88
CA LEU A 79 21.82 45.88 13.40
C LEU A 79 21.93 46.13 11.88
N SER A 80 23.16 46.22 11.32
CA SER A 80 23.43 46.38 9.86
C SER A 80 24.94 46.34 9.52
N GLU A 81 25.34 45.68 8.42
CA GLU A 81 26.75 45.31 8.11
C GLU A 81 27.27 44.26 9.15
N ASP A 82 28.34 43.51 8.86
CA ASP A 82 28.84 42.31 9.60
C ASP A 82 28.55 42.32 11.14
N SER A 83 27.77 41.37 11.71
CA SER A 83 27.24 41.47 13.11
C SER A 83 27.24 40.15 13.94
N GLU A 84 27.47 40.25 15.26
CA GLU A 84 27.50 39.15 16.27
C GLU A 84 26.61 39.53 17.50
N VAL A 85 25.70 38.64 17.98
CA VAL A 85 24.81 38.83 19.17
C VAL A 85 24.91 37.64 20.15
N GLU A 86 25.15 37.88 21.46
CA GLU A 86 25.19 36.87 22.55
C GLU A 86 24.24 37.29 23.70
N ASP A 87 23.03 36.71 23.78
CA ASP A 87 21.97 37.08 24.74
C ASP A 87 21.65 35.94 25.75
N VAL A 88 21.62 36.27 27.05
CA VAL A 88 21.46 35.30 28.15
C VAL A 88 20.49 35.82 29.22
N LEU A 89 19.24 35.32 29.22
CA LEU A 89 18.13 35.83 30.04
C LEU A 89 17.61 34.79 31.07
N SER A 90 16.59 35.11 31.89
CA SER A 90 16.06 34.22 32.96
C SER A 90 14.78 34.73 33.65
N GLU A 91 13.75 33.88 33.75
CA GLU A 91 12.38 34.14 34.27
C GLU A 91 11.57 35.09 33.33
N ASP A 92 10.49 34.60 32.68
CA ASP A 92 9.51 35.35 31.85
C ASP A 92 10.19 36.33 30.83
N SER A 93 10.69 35.89 29.65
CA SER A 93 11.52 36.73 28.73
C SER A 93 11.17 36.71 27.23
N GLU A 94 11.27 37.86 26.55
CA GLU A 94 10.95 38.09 25.11
C GLU A 94 12.20 38.68 24.36
N VAL A 95 12.55 38.19 23.15
CA VAL A 95 13.72 38.61 22.33
C VAL A 95 13.34 38.89 20.86
N ASP A 96 13.51 40.14 20.37
CA ASP A 96 13.32 40.57 18.97
C ASP A 96 14.70 40.90 18.30
N VAL A 97 15.07 40.26 17.17
CA VAL A 97 16.34 40.50 16.45
C VAL A 97 16.17 40.72 14.92
N GLU A 98 16.47 41.93 14.40
CA GLU A 98 16.57 42.25 12.95
C GLU A 98 18.07 42.50 12.54
N LEU A 99 18.69 41.62 11.73
CA LEU A 99 20.08 41.79 11.21
C LEU A 99 20.16 42.00 9.67
N SER A 100 21.37 42.08 9.08
CA SER A 100 21.60 42.32 7.63
C SER A 100 23.09 42.31 7.20
N GLU A 101 23.41 41.56 6.13
CA GLU A 101 24.79 41.14 5.73
C GLU A 101 25.37 40.12 6.76
N ASP A 102 26.53 39.47 6.50
CA ASP A 102 27.07 38.31 7.25
C ASP A 102 26.79 38.35 8.79
N SER A 103 26.01 37.43 9.38
CA SER A 103 25.50 37.52 10.79
C SER A 103 25.50 36.20 11.60
N GLU A 104 25.76 36.28 12.93
CA GLU A 104 25.77 35.14 13.89
C GLU A 104 24.95 35.51 15.17
N VAL A 105 24.06 34.63 15.67
CA VAL A 105 23.16 34.84 16.85
C VAL A 105 23.22 33.66 17.85
N ASP A 106 23.65 33.90 19.10
CA ASP A 106 23.63 32.97 20.25
C ASP A 106 22.54 33.39 21.30
N VAL A 107 21.59 32.51 21.69
CA VAL A 107 20.53 32.79 22.69
C VAL A 107 20.37 31.69 23.77
N GLU A 108 20.61 31.99 25.07
CA GLU A 108 20.30 31.11 26.24
C GLU A 108 19.11 31.68 27.09
N LEU A 109 17.91 31.07 27.07
CA LEU A 109 16.74 31.48 27.92
C LEU A 109 16.27 30.41 28.95
N SER A 110 15.33 30.76 29.85
CA SER A 110 14.81 29.83 30.89
C SER A 110 13.55 30.27 31.67
N GLU A 111 12.69 29.29 32.00
CA GLU A 111 11.24 29.46 32.30
C GLU A 111 10.51 30.07 31.07
N ASP A 112 9.20 30.42 31.16
CA ASP A 112 8.35 30.83 30.02
C ASP A 112 9.06 31.87 29.09
N SER A 113 9.25 31.61 27.77
CA SER A 113 10.10 32.43 26.85
C SER A 113 9.61 32.51 25.38
N GLU A 114 9.84 33.63 24.68
CA GLU A 114 9.44 33.86 23.25
C GLU A 114 10.65 34.49 22.46
N VAL A 115 10.93 34.04 21.22
CA VAL A 115 12.09 34.49 20.37
C VAL A 115 11.67 34.76 18.90
N ASP A 116 11.86 36.00 18.41
CA ASP A 116 11.62 36.46 17.02
C ASP A 116 12.98 36.81 16.32
N VAL A 117 13.30 36.21 15.16
CA VAL A 117 14.57 36.47 14.41
C VAL A 117 14.35 36.69 12.89
N GLU A 118 14.58 37.91 12.36
CA GLU A 118 14.62 38.23 10.91
C GLU A 118 16.09 38.53 10.44
N LEU A 119 16.73 37.66 9.64
CA LEU A 119 18.11 37.88 9.11
C LEU A 119 18.16 38.01 7.56
N SER A 120 19.36 38.11 6.94
CA SER A 120 19.53 38.33 5.48
C SER A 120 20.99 38.28 4.96
N GLU A 121 21.25 37.46 3.92
CA GLU A 121 22.59 37.04 3.45
C GLU A 121 23.29 36.13 4.51
N ASP A 122 24.44 35.50 4.17
CA ASP A 122 25.07 34.37 4.90
C ASP A 122 24.90 34.43 6.46
N SER A 123 24.13 33.53 7.10
CA SER A 123 23.75 33.62 8.54
C SER A 123 23.70 32.28 9.33
N GLU A 124 24.04 32.30 10.63
CA GLU A 124 24.04 31.13 11.56
C GLU A 124 23.26 31.49 12.87
N VAL A 125 22.36 30.62 13.38
CA VAL A 125 21.49 30.86 14.57
C VAL A 125 21.54 29.66 15.58
N ASP A 126 21.98 29.92 16.82
CA ASP A 126 22.13 28.96 17.96
C ASP A 126 21.12 29.31 19.08
N VAL A 127 20.17 28.41 19.45
CA VAL A 127 19.12 28.68 20.47
C VAL A 127 18.99 27.56 21.54
N GLU A 128 19.38 27.82 22.80
CA GLU A 128 19.16 26.94 23.98
C GLU A 128 18.03 27.48 24.90
N LEU A 129 16.81 26.89 24.90
CA LEU A 129 15.70 27.30 25.81
C LEU A 129 15.35 26.26 26.89
N SER A 130 14.64 26.69 27.94
CA SER A 130 14.27 25.79 29.05
C SER A 130 13.03 26.20 29.85
N GLY A 131 11.87 26.07 29.22
CA GLY A 131 10.52 26.23 29.78
C GLY A 131 9.47 26.11 28.66
N ASP A 132 8.19 26.40 28.95
CA ASP A 132 7.15 26.59 27.93
C ASP A 132 7.64 27.68 26.92
N SER A 133 7.86 27.38 25.62
CA SER A 133 8.53 28.31 24.67
C SER A 133 7.93 28.40 23.25
N GLU A 134 8.05 29.55 22.58
CA GLU A 134 7.68 29.80 21.15
C GLU A 134 8.91 30.42 20.40
N VAL A 135 9.25 29.96 19.18
CA VAL A 135 10.42 30.41 18.37
C VAL A 135 10.03 30.67 16.89
N ASP A 136 10.16 31.92 16.41
CA ASP A 136 9.92 32.37 15.02
C ASP A 136 11.26 32.74 14.30
N VAL A 137 11.58 32.14 13.14
CA VAL A 137 12.84 32.42 12.39
C VAL A 137 12.61 32.63 10.86
N GLU A 138 12.83 33.84 10.31
CA GLU A 138 12.87 34.13 8.86
C GLU A 138 14.33 34.43 8.39
N LEU A 139 14.99 33.54 7.62
CA LEU A 139 16.35 33.75 7.03
C LEU A 139 16.34 33.88 5.48
N SER A 140 17.53 34.01 4.83
CA SER A 140 17.65 34.17 3.35
C SER A 140 19.10 34.13 2.78
N GLU A 141 19.36 33.25 1.79
CA GLU A 141 20.64 32.97 1.08
C GLU A 141 21.76 32.41 2.01
N ASP A 142 22.19 31.15 1.81
CA ASP A 142 23.31 30.45 2.51
C ASP A 142 23.16 30.47 4.07
N SER A 143 22.26 29.69 4.72
CA SER A 143 21.96 29.79 6.18
C SER A 143 21.84 28.46 6.98
N GLU A 144 22.21 28.45 8.28
CA GLU A 144 22.20 27.27 9.19
C GLU A 144 21.44 27.61 10.54
N VAL A 145 20.62 26.71 11.09
CA VAL A 145 19.84 26.87 12.36
C VAL A 145 19.99 25.65 13.30
N ASP A 146 20.35 25.87 14.57
CA ASP A 146 20.45 24.86 15.67
C ASP A 146 19.50 25.24 16.84
N VAL A 147 18.58 24.36 17.28
CA VAL A 147 17.69 24.60 18.46
C VAL A 147 17.64 23.43 19.46
N GLU A 148 18.03 23.64 20.74
CA GLU A 148 17.79 22.68 21.86
C GLU A 148 16.66 23.19 22.80
N LEU A 149 15.44 22.59 22.74
CA LEU A 149 14.30 22.87 23.64
C LEU A 149 14.08 21.75 24.68
N SER A 150 13.25 21.96 25.74
CA SER A 150 13.23 20.99 26.88
C SER A 150 12.02 20.90 27.85
N GLU A 151 10.94 21.66 27.65
CA GLU A 151 9.57 21.46 28.17
C GLU A 151 8.61 21.95 27.03
N ASP A 152 7.28 21.71 27.07
CA ASP A 152 6.29 21.95 25.99
C ASP A 152 6.60 23.20 25.10
N SER A 153 6.88 23.06 23.78
CA SER A 153 7.34 24.20 22.93
C SER A 153 6.97 24.13 21.44
N ASP A 154 6.85 25.30 20.79
CA ASP A 154 6.43 25.49 19.39
C ASP A 154 7.57 26.15 18.56
N VAL A 155 7.83 25.73 17.31
CA VAL A 155 8.91 26.22 16.42
C VAL A 155 8.42 26.49 14.98
N ASP A 156 8.57 27.72 14.48
CA ASP A 156 8.25 28.19 13.11
C ASP A 156 9.55 28.62 12.35
N VAL A 157 9.90 27.98 11.23
CA VAL A 157 11.15 28.27 10.45
C VAL A 157 10.89 28.46 8.94
N GLU A 158 11.18 29.67 8.38
CA GLU A 158 11.18 29.95 6.92
C GLU A 158 12.61 30.27 6.39
N LEU A 159 13.19 29.44 5.50
CA LEU A 159 14.52 29.66 4.88
C LEU A 159 14.47 29.72 3.33
N SER A 160 15.61 29.94 2.64
CA SER A 160 15.66 30.12 1.17
C SER A 160 17.08 30.10 0.55
N GLU A 161 17.29 29.28 -0.49
CA GLU A 161 18.53 29.08 -1.30
C GLU A 161 19.77 28.64 -0.47
N ASP A 162 20.15 27.35 -0.53
CA ASP A 162 21.26 26.68 0.20
C ASP A 162 21.08 26.76 1.76
N SER A 163 20.44 25.80 2.46
CA SER A 163 20.16 25.89 3.93
C SER A 163 20.11 24.56 4.74
N GLU A 164 20.45 24.58 6.04
CA GLU A 164 20.49 23.40 6.96
C GLU A 164 19.75 23.69 8.31
N VAL A 165 19.01 22.73 8.89
CA VAL A 165 18.28 22.82 10.20
C VAL A 165 18.56 21.58 11.10
N ASP A 166 18.87 21.77 12.39
CA ASP A 166 19.11 20.72 13.43
C ASP A 166 18.25 21.05 14.69
N ASP A 167 17.11 20.37 14.86
CA ASP A 167 16.12 20.62 15.94
C ASP A 167 16.06 19.45 16.95
N VAL A 168 16.19 19.76 18.25
CA VAL A 168 16.20 18.76 19.34
C VAL A 168 15.25 19.14 20.49
N LEU A 169 14.07 18.51 20.53
CA LEU A 169 12.91 18.97 21.33
C LEU A 169 12.43 17.92 22.38
N SER A 170 11.41 18.23 23.21
CA SER A 170 10.93 17.33 24.30
C SER A 170 9.59 17.72 24.98
N GLU A 171 8.81 16.69 25.36
CA GLU A 171 7.40 16.75 25.86
C GLU A 171 6.40 17.09 24.73
N ASP A 172 5.23 17.70 24.96
CA ASP A 172 4.24 18.02 23.91
C ASP A 172 4.79 19.19 23.02
N SER A 173 5.13 18.99 21.72
CA SER A 173 5.79 20.01 20.85
C SER A 173 5.30 20.03 19.39
N GLU A 174 5.16 21.22 18.80
CA GLU A 174 4.71 21.47 17.40
C GLU A 174 5.88 22.10 16.57
N VAL A 175 6.14 21.64 15.33
CA VAL A 175 7.24 22.12 14.44
C VAL A 175 6.72 22.39 13.01
N ASP A 176 6.90 23.62 12.51
CA ASP A 176 6.49 24.11 11.16
C ASP A 176 7.74 24.57 10.37
N VAL A 177 8.05 23.97 9.20
CA VAL A 177 9.24 24.33 8.39
C VAL A 177 8.92 24.53 6.88
N GLU A 178 9.05 25.76 6.33
CA GLU A 178 9.02 26.04 4.86
C GLU A 178 10.47 26.32 4.34
N LEU A 179 11.07 25.42 3.54
CA LEU A 179 12.37 25.65 2.86
C LEU A 179 12.28 25.70 1.31
N SER A 180 13.36 26.13 0.64
CA SER A 180 13.43 26.07 -0.84
C SER A 180 14.84 26.18 -1.44
N GLY A 181 15.12 25.34 -2.44
CA GLY A 181 16.45 25.07 -3.02
C GLY A 181 17.25 24.06 -2.20
N ASP A 182 18.47 23.74 -2.63
CA ASP A 182 19.33 22.70 -2.03
C ASP A 182 19.31 22.78 -0.46
N SER A 183 18.67 21.84 0.26
CA SER A 183 18.45 21.91 1.74
C SER A 183 18.55 20.56 2.48
N GLU A 184 18.95 20.57 3.76
CA GLU A 184 19.05 19.38 4.66
C GLU A 184 18.31 19.67 6.01
N VAL A 185 17.48 18.75 6.54
CA VAL A 185 16.70 18.90 7.81
C VAL A 185 16.87 17.67 8.72
N ASP A 186 17.39 17.86 9.95
CA ASP A 186 17.54 16.84 11.02
C ASP A 186 16.59 17.18 12.21
N VAL A 187 15.67 16.27 12.61
CA VAL A 187 14.71 16.48 13.73
C VAL A 187 14.69 15.31 14.74
N GLU A 188 15.18 15.50 15.99
CA GLU A 188 15.05 14.55 17.14
C GLU A 188 14.01 15.06 18.18
N VAL A 189 12.83 14.42 18.29
CA VAL A 189 11.80 14.78 19.33
C VAL A 189 11.41 13.58 20.20
N SER A 190 10.86 13.84 21.40
CA SER A 190 10.28 12.79 22.25
C SER A 190 9.19 13.32 23.20
N GLY A 191 7.98 12.75 23.14
CA GLY A 191 6.85 13.19 23.94
C GLY A 191 5.50 12.88 23.30
N ASP A 192 4.74 13.90 22.96
CA ASP A 192 3.52 13.77 22.17
C ASP A 192 3.62 14.86 21.03
N PRO A 193 4.47 14.68 19.98
CA PRO A 193 4.82 15.74 19.01
C PRO A 193 4.07 15.68 17.65
N GLU A 194 4.00 16.84 16.96
CA GLU A 194 3.41 17.02 15.62
C GLU A 194 4.41 17.83 14.74
N VAL A 195 4.69 17.41 13.49
CA VAL A 195 5.74 17.98 12.60
C VAL A 195 5.22 18.20 11.15
N ASP A 196 5.17 19.46 10.70
CA ASP A 196 4.77 19.92 9.34
C ASP A 196 6.01 20.40 8.53
N VAL A 197 6.27 19.88 7.31
CA VAL A 197 7.45 20.23 6.47
C VAL A 197 7.08 20.45 4.97
N GLU A 198 7.24 21.68 4.43
CA GLU A 198 7.14 21.99 2.98
C GLU A 198 8.54 22.23 2.34
N LEU A 199 8.96 21.43 1.34
CA LEU A 199 10.29 21.50 0.69
C LEU A 199 10.25 21.56 -0.87
N SER A 200 11.36 22.00 -1.51
CA SER A 200 11.43 22.10 -2.98
C SER A 200 12.84 22.28 -3.60
N GLU A 201 13.13 21.58 -4.72
CA GLU A 201 14.40 21.53 -5.50
C GLU A 201 15.64 21.00 -4.72
N ASP A 202 16.11 19.75 -4.98
CA ASP A 202 17.38 19.14 -4.47
C ASP A 202 17.45 19.03 -2.90
N SER A 203 16.47 18.46 -2.16
CA SER A 203 16.41 18.45 -0.65
C SER A 203 16.41 17.04 0.03
N GLU A 204 16.93 16.92 1.26
CA GLU A 204 17.01 15.67 2.07
C GLU A 204 16.48 15.88 3.54
N VAL A 205 15.75 14.92 4.15
CA VAL A 205 15.17 15.01 5.54
C VAL A 205 15.42 13.74 6.39
N ASP A 206 15.82 13.89 7.67
CA ASP A 206 15.97 12.83 8.69
C ASP A 206 15.05 13.14 9.91
N VAL A 207 14.10 12.25 10.27
CA VAL A 207 13.16 12.44 11.41
C VAL A 207 13.16 11.25 12.40
N GLU A 208 13.61 11.45 13.66
CA GLU A 208 13.47 10.48 14.79
C GLU A 208 12.48 11.01 15.86
N LEU A 209 11.24 10.49 15.95
CA LEU A 209 10.24 10.84 17.01
C LEU A 209 9.94 9.66 17.97
N SER A 210 9.19 9.88 19.07
CA SER A 210 8.82 8.81 20.03
C SER A 210 7.74 9.13 21.08
N GLU A 211 6.97 8.09 21.47
CA GLU A 211 5.63 8.19 22.12
C GLU A 211 4.60 8.78 21.10
N ASP A 212 3.32 8.98 21.45
CA ASP A 212 2.21 9.22 20.49
C ASP A 212 2.51 10.42 19.51
N SER A 213 2.78 10.20 18.20
CA SER A 213 3.34 11.22 17.25
C SER A 213 2.63 11.31 15.87
N GLU A 214 2.55 12.50 15.24
CA GLU A 214 1.96 12.73 13.88
C GLU A 214 2.94 13.54 12.96
N VAL A 215 3.04 13.23 11.65
CA VAL A 215 3.98 13.87 10.67
C VAL A 215 3.32 14.17 9.32
N ASP A 216 3.50 15.38 8.77
CA ASP A 216 2.99 15.84 7.46
C ASP A 216 4.16 16.38 6.58
N VAL A 217 4.36 15.89 5.34
CA VAL A 217 5.42 16.39 4.42
C VAL A 217 4.93 16.62 2.97
N GLU A 218 5.14 17.83 2.41
CA GLU A 218 5.02 18.09 0.94
C GLU A 218 6.42 18.31 0.30
N LEU A 219 6.92 17.38 -0.54
CA LEU A 219 8.19 17.48 -1.29
C LEU A 219 8.01 17.89 -2.78
N SER A 220 9.09 18.31 -3.46
CA SER A 220 9.09 18.49 -4.94
C SER A 220 10.46 18.66 -5.66
N GLU A 221 10.64 17.99 -6.82
CA GLU A 221 11.80 18.01 -7.74
C GLU A 221 13.15 17.55 -7.13
N ASP A 222 13.60 16.31 -7.39
CA ASP A 222 14.86 15.68 -6.89
C ASP A 222 14.94 15.72 -5.32
N SER A 223 14.24 14.87 -4.53
CA SER A 223 14.25 14.93 -3.03
C SER A 223 14.05 13.60 -2.28
N ASP A 224 14.68 13.45 -1.09
CA ASP A 224 14.76 12.20 -0.28
C ASP A 224 14.26 12.42 1.19
N VAL A 225 13.58 11.44 1.82
CA VAL A 225 13.07 11.49 3.22
C VAL A 225 13.29 10.15 3.98
N ASP A 226 13.84 10.20 5.21
CA ASP A 226 14.03 9.06 6.16
C ASP A 226 13.20 9.33 7.46
N VAL A 227 12.30 8.42 7.88
CA VAL A 227 11.44 8.57 9.10
C VAL A 227 11.46 7.34 10.04
N GLU A 228 11.93 7.48 11.31
CA GLU A 228 11.81 6.45 12.39
C GLU A 228 10.84 6.92 13.52
N LEU A 229 9.66 6.30 13.69
CA LEU A 229 8.70 6.60 14.81
C LEU A 229 8.49 5.43 15.80
N SER A 230 7.71 5.63 16.89
CA SER A 230 7.60 4.65 18.00
C SER A 230 6.41 4.80 18.98
N GLU A 231 5.69 3.69 19.23
CA GLU A 231 4.35 3.61 19.87
C GLU A 231 3.24 4.12 18.90
N ASP A 232 2.06 4.58 19.33
CA ASP A 232 0.95 4.96 18.40
C ASP A 232 1.41 6.11 17.42
N SER A 233 1.22 6.05 16.09
CA SER A 233 1.70 7.11 15.13
C SER A 233 0.95 7.22 13.78
N GLU A 234 0.82 8.43 13.21
CA GLU A 234 0.17 8.73 11.90
C GLU A 234 1.16 9.51 10.96
N VAL A 235 1.19 9.27 9.64
CA VAL A 235 2.04 9.98 8.63
C VAL A 235 1.24 10.31 7.34
N GLU A 236 1.26 11.57 6.84
CA GLU A 236 0.66 12.01 5.54
C GLU A 236 1.76 12.62 4.62
N ASP A 237 2.18 11.90 3.58
CA ASP A 237 3.29 12.27 2.66
C ASP A 237 2.80 12.61 1.23
N VAL A 238 3.40 13.64 0.59
CA VAL A 238 3.06 14.06 -0.79
C VAL A 238 4.31 14.38 -1.62
N LEU A 239 4.63 13.56 -2.64
CA LEU A 239 5.88 13.67 -3.43
C LEU A 239 5.66 14.08 -4.90
N SER A 240 6.73 14.46 -5.64
CA SER A 240 6.65 14.84 -7.07
C SER A 240 8.00 15.01 -7.83
N GLU A 241 8.17 14.32 -8.98
CA GLU A 241 9.30 14.39 -9.97
C GLU A 241 10.68 13.99 -9.38
N ASP A 242 11.12 12.73 -9.60
CA ASP A 242 12.39 12.13 -9.10
C ASP A 242 12.49 12.20 -7.54
N SER A 243 11.66 11.49 -6.74
CA SER A 243 11.68 11.52 -5.24
C SER A 243 11.62 10.14 -4.56
N GLU A 244 12.28 9.97 -3.40
CA GLU A 244 12.44 8.69 -2.64
C GLU A 244 12.02 8.88 -1.14
N VAL A 245 11.27 7.93 -0.53
CA VAL A 245 10.83 7.94 0.91
C VAL A 245 11.09 6.57 1.60
N ASP A 246 11.70 6.57 2.79
CA ASP A 246 12.01 5.41 3.66
C ASP A 246 11.28 5.58 5.04
N VAL A 247 10.39 4.65 5.46
CA VAL A 247 9.61 4.75 6.72
C VAL A 247 9.70 3.48 7.61
N GLU A 248 10.34 3.56 8.80
CA GLU A 248 10.35 2.49 9.84
C GLU A 248 9.43 2.86 11.05
N LEU A 249 8.22 2.30 11.17
CA LEU A 249 7.30 2.55 12.32
C LEU A 249 7.13 1.34 13.27
N SER A 250 6.68 1.57 14.51
CA SER A 250 6.45 0.48 15.48
C SER A 250 5.40 0.75 16.57
N GLY A 251 4.14 0.42 16.29
CA GLY A 251 3.01 0.57 17.21
C GLY A 251 1.63 0.20 16.64
N ASP A 252 0.60 0.90 17.13
CA ASP A 252 -0.69 1.00 16.44
C ASP A 252 -0.50 2.18 15.44
N SER A 253 -0.34 1.94 14.12
CA SER A 253 0.16 2.97 13.15
C SER A 253 -0.61 3.07 11.81
N GLU A 254 -0.76 4.28 11.25
CA GLU A 254 -1.47 4.56 9.98
C GLU A 254 -0.56 5.43 9.04
N VAL A 255 -0.52 5.17 7.73
CA VAL A 255 0.30 5.89 6.70
C VAL A 255 -0.52 6.19 5.43
N ASP A 256 -0.58 7.44 4.98
CA ASP A 256 -1.25 7.92 3.75
C ASP A 256 -0.20 8.56 2.79
N VAL A 257 -0.11 8.16 1.50
CA VAL A 257 0.87 8.75 0.52
C VAL A 257 0.28 9.08 -0.87
N GLU A 258 0.44 10.32 -1.37
CA GLU A 258 0.21 10.69 -2.80
C GLU A 258 1.55 10.86 -3.59
N LEU A 259 1.90 9.92 -4.49
CA LEU A 259 3.10 9.97 -5.38
C LEU A 259 2.81 10.51 -6.80
N SER A 260 3.85 10.95 -7.54
CA SER A 260 3.72 11.46 -8.93
C SER A 260 5.02 11.64 -9.75
N GLU A 261 5.08 11.05 -10.97
CA GLU A 261 6.15 11.15 -12.00
C GLU A 261 7.55 10.70 -11.49
N ASP A 262 8.04 9.50 -11.86
CA ASP A 262 9.38 8.96 -11.49
C ASP A 262 9.62 8.99 -9.93
N SER A 263 8.87 8.26 -9.07
CA SER A 263 9.02 8.27 -7.57
C SER A 263 8.97 6.87 -6.92
N GLU A 264 9.66 6.66 -5.78
CA GLU A 264 9.85 5.35 -5.10
C GLU A 264 9.56 5.46 -3.56
N VAL A 265 8.92 4.45 -2.91
CA VAL A 265 8.58 4.40 -1.45
C VAL A 265 8.92 3.02 -0.83
N ASP A 266 9.58 2.99 0.34
CA ASP A 266 9.93 1.80 1.15
C ASP A 266 9.29 1.91 2.57
N VAL A 267 8.48 0.93 3.02
CA VAL A 267 7.74 0.98 4.32
C VAL A 267 7.89 -0.32 5.17
N GLU A 268 8.50 -0.24 6.37
CA GLU A 268 8.52 -1.32 7.40
C GLU A 268 7.62 -0.96 8.63
N LEU A 269 6.45 -1.60 8.83
CA LEU A 269 5.58 -1.38 10.02
C LEU A 269 5.43 -2.63 10.94
N SER A 270 4.98 -2.44 12.19
CA SER A 270 4.81 -3.55 13.16
C SER A 270 3.86 -3.32 14.35
N GLU A 271 3.13 -4.39 14.73
CA GLU A 271 1.92 -4.44 15.59
C GLU A 271 0.60 -4.17 14.80
N ASP A 272 -0.38 -3.37 15.23
CA ASP A 272 -1.65 -3.18 14.47
C ASP A 272 -1.43 -2.03 13.42
N SER A 273 -1.67 -2.19 12.10
CA SER A 273 -1.30 -1.12 11.10
C SER A 273 -2.18 -1.01 9.83
N GLU A 274 -2.38 0.20 9.30
CA GLU A 274 -3.14 0.50 8.05
C GLU A 274 -2.30 1.38 7.07
N VAL A 275 -2.39 1.18 5.74
CA VAL A 275 -1.68 1.97 4.67
C VAL A 275 -2.64 2.31 3.51
N ASP A 276 -2.65 3.57 3.01
CA ASP A 276 -3.47 4.07 1.87
C ASP A 276 -2.56 4.82 0.85
N ASP A 277 -2.23 4.18 -0.28
CA ASP A 277 -1.25 4.68 -1.27
C ASP A 277 -1.88 5.04 -2.64
N VAL A 278 -1.49 6.19 -3.22
CA VAL A 278 -2.01 6.67 -4.51
C VAL A 278 -0.87 7.10 -5.46
N LEU A 279 -0.73 6.42 -6.62
CA LEU A 279 0.47 6.48 -7.47
C LEU A 279 0.20 6.91 -8.94
N SER A 280 1.23 7.36 -9.68
CA SER A 280 1.07 7.89 -11.07
C SER A 280 2.35 8.11 -11.91
N GLU A 281 2.41 7.52 -13.12
CA GLU A 281 3.42 7.66 -14.22
C GLU A 281 4.87 7.29 -13.80
N ASP A 282 5.34 6.07 -14.09
CA ASP A 282 6.68 5.53 -13.75
C ASP A 282 6.95 5.56 -12.19
N SER A 283 6.23 4.83 -11.32
CA SER A 283 6.44 4.81 -9.83
C SER A 283 6.49 3.39 -9.22
N GLU A 284 7.26 3.19 -8.13
CA GLU A 284 7.50 1.88 -7.45
C GLU A 284 7.22 1.96 -5.92
N VAL A 285 6.66 0.90 -5.28
CA VAL A 285 6.42 0.82 -3.80
C VAL A 285 6.76 -0.58 -3.23
N ASP A 286 7.48 -0.63 -2.10
CA ASP A 286 7.86 -1.84 -1.32
C ASP A 286 7.26 -1.75 0.11
N VAL A 287 6.46 -2.75 0.55
CA VAL A 287 5.77 -2.76 1.88
C VAL A 287 6.01 -4.08 2.66
N GLU A 288 6.76 -4.04 3.79
CA GLU A 288 6.91 -5.14 4.76
C GLU A 288 6.10 -4.84 6.07
N LEU A 289 4.91 -5.43 6.27
CA LEU A 289 4.12 -5.24 7.52
C LEU A 289 4.14 -6.47 8.45
N SER A 290 3.94 -6.23 9.76
CA SER A 290 4.01 -7.31 10.76
C SER A 290 3.04 -7.24 11.96
N GLY A 291 1.74 -7.45 11.69
CA GLY A 291 0.75 -7.84 12.69
C GLY A 291 -0.66 -8.04 12.12
N ASP A 292 -1.68 -7.51 12.81
CA ASP A 292 -3.05 -7.37 12.28
C ASP A 292 -2.99 -6.15 11.31
N SER A 293 -3.15 -6.30 9.98
CA SER A 293 -2.85 -5.22 9.00
C SER A 293 -3.81 -5.09 7.80
N GLU A 294 -4.09 -3.86 7.32
CA GLU A 294 -4.92 -3.57 6.12
C GLU A 294 -4.14 -2.63 5.14
N VAL A 295 -4.19 -2.87 3.81
CA VAL A 295 -3.46 -2.09 2.77
C VAL A 295 -4.38 -1.77 1.57
N ASP A 296 -4.58 -0.49 1.23
CA ASP A 296 -5.39 0.05 0.11
C ASP A 296 -4.47 0.74 -0.92
N VAL A 297 -4.49 0.40 -2.22
CA VAL A 297 -3.60 1.01 -3.26
C VAL A 297 -4.30 1.34 -4.61
N GLU A 298 -4.25 2.60 -5.10
CA GLU A 298 -4.65 2.99 -6.48
C GLU A 298 -3.42 3.33 -7.38
N LEU A 299 -3.07 2.50 -8.39
CA LEU A 299 -1.98 2.74 -9.36
C LEU A 299 -2.41 3.39 -10.69
N SER A 300 -1.47 3.93 -11.50
CA SER A 300 -1.76 4.51 -12.83
C SER A 300 -0.55 4.73 -13.78
N GLU A 301 -0.60 4.17 -15.00
CA GLU A 301 0.35 4.30 -16.14
C GLU A 301 1.82 3.90 -15.77
N ASP A 302 2.30 2.73 -16.23
CA ASP A 302 3.70 2.24 -16.03
C ASP A 302 4.13 2.21 -14.52
N SER A 303 3.44 1.53 -13.58
CA SER A 303 3.78 1.49 -12.11
C SER A 303 3.89 0.05 -11.52
N GLU A 304 4.69 -0.16 -10.45
CA GLU A 304 4.99 -1.48 -9.85
C GLU A 304 4.87 -1.48 -8.29
N VAL A 305 4.42 -2.60 -7.66
CA VAL A 305 4.21 -2.75 -6.18
C VAL A 305 4.63 -4.15 -5.67
N ASP A 306 5.34 -4.21 -4.54
CA ASP A 306 5.82 -5.43 -3.83
C ASP A 306 5.29 -5.43 -2.35
N VAL A 307 4.61 -6.49 -1.88
CA VAL A 307 4.01 -6.56 -0.51
C VAL A 307 4.28 -7.89 0.23
N GLU A 308 4.97 -7.88 1.40
CA GLU A 308 5.15 -9.05 2.32
C GLU A 308 4.40 -8.84 3.66
N LEU A 309 3.33 -9.60 3.97
CA LEU A 309 2.58 -9.52 5.27
C LEU A 309 2.61 -10.83 6.11
N SER A 310 2.38 -10.73 7.44
CA SER A 310 2.85 -11.72 8.44
C SER A 310 1.86 -12.35 9.45
N GLU A 311 0.73 -11.73 9.83
CA GLU A 311 -0.34 -12.33 10.67
C GLU A 311 -1.73 -12.00 10.00
N ASP A 312 -2.87 -11.90 10.73
CA ASP A 312 -4.20 -11.62 10.12
C ASP A 312 -4.11 -10.36 9.19
N SER A 313 -4.46 -10.40 7.89
CA SER A 313 -4.27 -9.24 6.96
C SER A 313 -5.21 -9.15 5.74
N GLU A 314 -5.55 -7.93 5.29
CA GLU A 314 -6.44 -7.66 4.14
C GLU A 314 -5.75 -6.68 3.14
N VAL A 315 -5.86 -6.91 1.82
CA VAL A 315 -5.19 -6.13 0.75
C VAL A 315 -6.17 -5.80 -0.39
N ASP A 316 -6.43 -4.51 -0.65
CA ASP A 316 -7.31 -3.96 -1.71
C ASP A 316 -6.45 -3.21 -2.77
N VAL A 317 -6.46 -3.60 -4.05
CA VAL A 317 -5.62 -2.96 -5.11
C VAL A 317 -6.39 -2.69 -6.43
N GLU A 318 -6.38 -1.44 -6.94
CA GLU A 318 -6.88 -1.08 -8.28
C GLU A 318 -5.73 -0.62 -9.23
N LEU A 319 -5.51 -1.32 -10.37
CA LEU A 319 -4.44 -1.02 -11.36
C LEU A 319 -4.94 -0.38 -12.68
N SER A 320 -4.04 0.24 -13.45
CA SER A 320 -4.38 0.88 -14.75
C SER A 320 -3.21 1.11 -15.74
N GLU A 321 -3.36 0.62 -16.99
CA GLU A 321 -2.47 0.83 -18.17
C GLU A 321 -0.97 0.48 -17.92
N ASP A 322 -0.50 -0.70 -18.36
CA ASP A 322 0.90 -1.17 -18.27
C ASP A 322 1.47 -1.25 -16.80
N SER A 323 0.78 -1.85 -15.79
CA SER A 323 1.26 -1.94 -14.37
C SER A 323 1.45 -3.40 -13.83
N GLU A 324 2.31 -3.63 -12.82
CA GLU A 324 2.65 -4.98 -12.27
C GLU A 324 2.60 -5.03 -10.71
N VAL A 325 2.23 -6.16 -10.08
CA VAL A 325 2.10 -6.35 -8.59
C VAL A 325 2.60 -7.74 -8.13
N ASP A 326 3.38 -7.81 -7.04
CA ASP A 326 3.83 -9.03 -6.34
C ASP A 326 3.32 -9.03 -4.86
N VAL A 327 2.70 -10.13 -4.37
CA VAL A 327 2.16 -10.25 -2.98
C VAL A 327 2.47 -11.61 -2.29
N GLU A 328 3.19 -11.63 -1.15
CA GLU A 328 3.41 -12.83 -0.28
C GLU A 328 2.71 -12.67 1.11
N LEU A 329 1.66 -13.45 1.44
CA LEU A 329 0.97 -13.42 2.77
C LEU A 329 1.00 -14.76 3.56
N SER A 330 0.68 -14.72 4.87
CA SER A 330 1.15 -15.71 5.86
C SER A 330 0.14 -16.56 6.69
N GLU A 331 -0.88 -16.00 7.36
CA GLU A 331 -1.86 -16.71 8.23
C GLU A 331 -3.19 -15.91 8.31
N ASP A 332 -4.37 -16.49 8.02
CA ASP A 332 -5.71 -15.82 8.10
C ASP A 332 -5.79 -14.50 7.25
N SER A 333 -5.77 -14.54 5.90
CA SER A 333 -5.65 -13.33 5.02
C SER A 333 -6.62 -13.26 3.82
N GLU A 334 -7.01 -12.05 3.37
CA GLU A 334 -7.96 -11.80 2.24
C GLU A 334 -7.35 -10.80 1.21
N VAL A 335 -7.57 -10.97 -0.11
CA VAL A 335 -7.02 -10.09 -1.19
C VAL A 335 -8.08 -9.77 -2.27
N ASP A 336 -8.34 -8.49 -2.54
CA ASP A 336 -9.28 -7.96 -3.55
C ASP A 336 -8.49 -7.18 -4.65
N VAL A 337 -8.63 -7.51 -5.95
CA VAL A 337 -7.89 -6.86 -7.06
C VAL A 337 -8.75 -6.53 -8.30
N GLU A 338 -8.86 -5.25 -8.73
CA GLU A 338 -9.40 -4.86 -10.06
C GLU A 338 -8.26 -4.39 -11.03
N LEU A 339 -8.06 -5.06 -12.19
CA LEU A 339 -7.04 -4.71 -13.21
C LEU A 339 -7.59 -4.09 -14.51
N SER A 340 -6.73 -3.40 -15.29
CA SER A 340 -7.07 -2.80 -16.60
C SER A 340 -5.90 -2.66 -17.59
N GLU A 341 -6.17 -2.90 -18.89
CA GLU A 341 -5.33 -2.67 -20.11
C GLU A 341 -3.80 -2.99 -19.94
N ASP A 342 -3.30 -4.13 -20.43
CA ASP A 342 -1.86 -4.51 -20.48
C ASP A 342 -1.16 -4.64 -19.05
N SER A 343 -1.81 -5.15 -17.98
CA SER A 343 -1.24 -5.30 -16.60
C SER A 343 -1.03 -6.76 -16.12
N GLU A 344 -0.13 -7.02 -15.14
CA GLU A 344 0.25 -8.37 -14.63
C GLU A 344 0.26 -8.48 -13.07
N VAL A 345 -0.04 -9.65 -12.45
CA VAL A 345 0.00 -9.87 -10.97
C VAL A 345 0.49 -11.28 -10.57
N ASP A 346 1.34 -11.39 -9.53
CA ASP A 346 1.81 -12.64 -8.87
C ASP A 346 1.34 -12.67 -7.38
N VAL A 347 0.71 -13.76 -6.90
CA VAL A 347 0.25 -13.91 -5.48
C VAL A 347 0.61 -15.28 -4.85
N GLU A 348 1.39 -15.33 -3.75
CA GLU A 348 1.65 -16.54 -2.93
C GLU A 348 1.03 -16.44 -1.50
N LEU A 349 -0.01 -17.23 -1.15
CA LEU A 349 -0.62 -17.26 0.21
C LEU A 349 -0.50 -18.64 0.93
N SER A 350 -0.59 -18.67 2.28
CA SER A 350 0.00 -19.75 3.10
C SER A 350 -0.87 -20.66 4.03
N GLU A 351 -1.86 -20.16 4.79
CA GLU A 351 -2.78 -20.94 5.68
C GLU A 351 -4.10 -20.13 5.92
N ASP A 352 -5.30 -20.71 5.67
CA ASP A 352 -6.65 -20.07 5.80
C ASP A 352 -6.75 -18.72 5.01
N SER A 353 -7.15 -18.70 3.71
CA SER A 353 -7.15 -17.44 2.88
C SER A 353 -8.16 -17.38 1.71
N ASP A 354 -8.71 -16.19 1.41
CA ASP A 354 -9.70 -15.92 0.35
C ASP A 354 -9.16 -14.88 -0.68
N VAL A 355 -9.43 -15.02 -1.99
CA VAL A 355 -8.94 -14.11 -3.06
C VAL A 355 -10.04 -13.78 -4.11
N ASP A 356 -10.31 -12.49 -4.37
CA ASP A 356 -11.29 -11.95 -5.34
C ASP A 356 -10.54 -11.15 -6.45
N VAL A 357 -10.72 -11.48 -7.75
CA VAL A 357 -10.00 -10.85 -8.89
C VAL A 357 -10.92 -10.51 -10.08
N GLU A 358 -10.95 -9.24 -10.53
CA GLU A 358 -11.61 -8.81 -11.79
C GLU A 358 -10.62 -8.23 -12.83
N LEU A 359 -10.52 -8.80 -14.05
CA LEU A 359 -9.56 -8.37 -15.10
C LEU A 359 -10.21 -7.78 -16.38
N SER A 360 -9.52 -6.86 -17.09
CA SER A 360 -10.04 -6.18 -18.29
C SER A 360 -9.01 -5.78 -19.38
N GLU A 361 -9.16 -6.35 -20.60
CA GLU A 361 -8.39 -6.11 -21.85
C GLU A 361 -6.86 -6.45 -21.77
N ASP A 362 -6.43 -7.58 -22.36
CA ASP A 362 -5.01 -8.03 -22.48
C ASP A 362 -4.24 -8.01 -21.10
N SER A 363 -4.60 -8.81 -20.08
CA SER A 363 -3.94 -8.86 -18.73
C SER A 363 -3.65 -10.30 -18.23
N ASP A 364 -2.56 -10.53 -17.48
CA ASP A 364 -2.10 -11.87 -17.05
C ASP A 364 -2.01 -11.98 -15.48
N VAL A 365 -2.34 -13.13 -14.85
CA VAL A 365 -2.22 -13.35 -13.38
C VAL A 365 -1.76 -14.77 -13.00
N ASP A 366 -0.84 -14.91 -12.04
CA ASP A 366 -0.35 -16.18 -11.42
C ASP A 366 -0.76 -16.22 -9.91
N VAL A 367 -1.41 -17.31 -9.43
CA VAL A 367 -1.84 -17.47 -8.01
C VAL A 367 -1.46 -18.86 -7.42
N GLU A 368 -0.69 -18.90 -6.33
CA GLU A 368 -0.41 -20.13 -5.53
C GLU A 368 -0.91 -20.02 -4.06
N LEU A 369 -1.91 -20.82 -3.64
CA LEU A 369 -2.45 -20.83 -2.24
C LEU A 369 -2.30 -22.18 -1.51
N SER A 370 -2.53 -22.21 -0.18
CA SER A 370 -2.30 -23.41 0.68
C SER A 370 -3.18 -23.53 1.95
N GLU A 371 -3.64 -24.77 2.23
CA GLU A 371 -4.43 -25.26 3.39
C GLU A 371 -5.70 -24.41 3.75
N ASP A 372 -6.90 -24.91 3.38
CA ASP A 372 -8.24 -24.27 3.57
C ASP A 372 -8.37 -22.87 2.86
N SER A 373 -8.62 -22.80 1.53
CA SER A 373 -8.63 -21.52 0.73
C SER A 373 -9.72 -21.42 -0.36
N GLU A 374 -10.25 -20.23 -0.66
CA GLU A 374 -11.29 -19.97 -1.70
C GLU A 374 -10.82 -18.88 -2.73
N VAL A 375 -11.17 -19.00 -4.03
CA VAL A 375 -10.80 -18.03 -5.09
C VAL A 375 -11.98 -17.72 -6.05
N ASP A 376 -12.32 -16.45 -6.23
CA ASP A 376 -13.36 -15.92 -7.15
C ASP A 376 -12.70 -15.10 -8.29
N VAL A 377 -13.04 -15.36 -9.56
CA VAL A 377 -12.42 -14.68 -10.74
C VAL A 377 -13.44 -14.26 -11.84
N GLU A 378 -13.56 -12.97 -12.18
CA GLU A 378 -14.29 -12.49 -13.40
C GLU A 378 -13.32 -11.91 -14.47
N LEU A 379 -13.23 -12.50 -15.67
CA LEU A 379 -12.33 -12.04 -16.77
C LEU A 379 -13.04 -11.45 -18.00
N SER A 380 -12.51 -10.36 -18.59
CA SER A 380 -13.07 -9.68 -19.77
C SER A 380 -12.08 -9.27 -20.89
N GLU A 381 -12.38 -9.70 -22.13
CA GLU A 381 -11.67 -9.37 -23.40
C GLU A 381 -10.14 -9.71 -23.40
N ALA A 382 -9.82 -11.00 -23.34
CA ALA A 382 -8.49 -11.61 -23.60
C ALA A 382 -7.41 -11.50 -22.50
N SER A 383 -7.68 -12.07 -21.34
CA SER A 383 -6.72 -12.31 -20.24
C SER A 383 -6.26 -13.78 -20.17
N GLU A 384 -5.07 -14.06 -19.60
CA GLU A 384 -4.57 -15.41 -19.27
C GLU A 384 -4.42 -15.52 -17.71
N VAL A 385 -4.84 -16.62 -17.05
CA VAL A 385 -4.66 -16.82 -15.58
C VAL A 385 -4.22 -18.26 -15.25
N ASP A 386 -3.21 -18.42 -14.39
CA ASP A 386 -2.68 -19.71 -13.87
C ASP A 386 -2.95 -19.82 -12.34
N VAL A 387 -3.51 -20.95 -11.85
CA VAL A 387 -3.85 -21.17 -10.41
C VAL A 387 -3.39 -22.56 -9.88
N GLU A 388 -2.46 -22.63 -8.90
CA GLU A 388 -2.13 -23.87 -8.14
C GLU A 388 -2.62 -23.79 -6.66
N LEU A 389 -3.59 -24.61 -6.21
CA LEU A 389 -4.05 -24.66 -4.79
C LEU A 389 -3.84 -26.04 -4.11
N SER A 390 -3.90 -26.10 -2.77
CA SER A 390 -3.58 -27.32 -1.97
C SER A 390 -4.34 -27.53 -0.64
N GLU A 391 -4.96 -28.72 -0.48
CA GLU A 391 -5.69 -29.26 0.71
C GLU A 391 -6.95 -28.44 1.16
N ASP A 392 -8.17 -28.96 0.86
CA ASP A 392 -9.50 -28.41 1.26
C ASP A 392 -9.81 -27.00 0.63
N SER A 393 -9.83 -26.86 -0.71
CA SER A 393 -10.02 -25.56 -1.45
C SER A 393 -11.21 -25.50 -2.43
N GLU A 394 -11.78 -24.32 -2.70
CA GLU A 394 -12.89 -24.09 -3.67
C GLU A 394 -12.53 -22.96 -4.69
N VAL A 395 -13.01 -23.02 -5.94
CA VAL A 395 -12.72 -22.02 -7.01
C VAL A 395 -13.97 -21.70 -7.87
N ASP A 396 -14.34 -20.42 -8.03
CA ASP A 396 -15.46 -19.90 -8.84
C ASP A 396 -14.92 -19.01 -9.99
N VAL A 397 -15.35 -19.23 -11.26
CA VAL A 397 -14.83 -18.51 -12.46
C VAL A 397 -15.92 -18.09 -13.46
N GLU A 398 -16.05 -16.79 -13.80
CA GLU A 398 -16.84 -16.28 -14.95
C GLU A 398 -15.94 -15.65 -16.06
N LEU A 399 -15.94 -16.19 -17.30
CA LEU A 399 -15.12 -15.65 -18.43
C LEU A 399 -15.91 -15.05 -19.62
N SER A 400 -15.34 -14.02 -20.27
CA SER A 400 -15.94 -13.35 -21.44
C SER A 400 -14.99 -12.90 -22.59
N GLU A 401 -15.18 -13.48 -23.80
CA GLU A 401 -14.57 -13.14 -25.11
C GLU A 401 -13.01 -13.18 -25.20
N ASP A 402 -12.41 -14.20 -25.86
CA ASP A 402 -10.96 -14.34 -26.20
C ASP A 402 -9.99 -14.59 -24.98
N SER A 403 -10.47 -14.88 -23.76
CA SER A 403 -9.65 -15.20 -22.54
C SER A 403 -9.44 -16.71 -22.23
N GLU A 404 -8.37 -17.07 -21.50
CA GLU A 404 -7.93 -18.44 -21.14
C GLU A 404 -7.67 -18.61 -19.60
N VAL A 405 -7.85 -19.80 -19.00
CA VAL A 405 -7.44 -20.11 -17.59
C VAL A 405 -6.90 -21.57 -17.43
N ASP A 406 -5.82 -21.76 -16.68
CA ASP A 406 -5.22 -23.06 -16.28
C ASP A 406 -5.35 -23.27 -14.74
N VAL A 407 -5.84 -24.43 -14.27
CA VAL A 407 -6.06 -24.72 -12.81
C VAL A 407 -5.53 -26.10 -12.38
N GLU A 408 -4.55 -26.20 -11.45
CA GLU A 408 -4.13 -27.46 -10.79
C GLU A 408 -4.50 -27.46 -9.27
N LEU A 409 -5.46 -28.31 -8.82
CA LEU A 409 -5.83 -28.44 -7.38
C LEU A 409 -5.50 -29.83 -6.76
N SER A 410 -5.36 -29.90 -5.43
CA SER A 410 -4.92 -31.11 -4.70
C SER A 410 -5.65 -31.44 -3.38
N GLU A 411 -6.04 -32.72 -3.25
CA GLU A 411 -6.80 -33.37 -2.15
C GLU A 411 -8.32 -33.03 -2.18
N ASP A 412 -9.02 -32.76 -1.05
CA ASP A 412 -10.48 -32.45 -1.10
C ASP A 412 -10.68 -31.06 -1.78
N SER A 413 -11.45 -30.91 -2.88
CA SER A 413 -11.66 -29.61 -3.59
C SER A 413 -12.92 -29.55 -4.50
N GLU A 414 -13.50 -28.37 -4.74
CA GLU A 414 -14.65 -28.15 -5.65
C GLU A 414 -14.38 -26.98 -6.64
N VAL A 415 -14.91 -27.00 -7.88
CA VAL A 415 -14.74 -25.93 -8.90
C VAL A 415 -16.05 -25.63 -9.65
N ASP A 416 -16.47 -24.36 -9.73
CA ASP A 416 -17.66 -23.86 -10.45
C ASP A 416 -17.23 -22.92 -11.62
N VAL A 417 -17.75 -23.11 -12.85
CA VAL A 417 -17.32 -22.36 -14.05
C VAL A 417 -18.48 -21.92 -14.97
N GLU A 418 -18.69 -20.60 -15.21
CA GLU A 418 -19.59 -20.06 -16.26
C GLU A 418 -18.77 -19.38 -17.41
N LEU A 419 -18.77 -19.93 -18.65
CA LEU A 419 -18.04 -19.35 -19.80
C LEU A 419 -18.93 -18.74 -20.89
N SER A 420 -18.44 -17.65 -21.53
CA SER A 420 -19.01 -17.17 -22.79
C SER A 420 -18.02 -16.57 -23.81
N GLY A 421 -18.07 -17.05 -25.06
CA GLY A 421 -17.28 -16.51 -26.19
C GLY A 421 -16.36 -17.54 -26.85
N ASP A 422 -15.38 -17.10 -27.65
CA ASP A 422 -14.21 -17.92 -28.00
C ASP A 422 -13.29 -17.90 -26.74
N SER A 423 -13.40 -18.84 -25.79
CA SER A 423 -12.58 -18.93 -24.55
C SER A 423 -12.26 -20.38 -24.19
N GLU A 424 -11.07 -20.65 -23.64
CA GLU A 424 -10.52 -21.99 -23.35
C GLU A 424 -10.20 -22.14 -21.82
N VAL A 425 -10.48 -23.28 -21.16
CA VAL A 425 -10.06 -23.55 -19.74
C VAL A 425 -9.54 -25.00 -19.59
N ASP A 426 -8.40 -25.19 -18.91
CA ASP A 426 -7.75 -26.47 -18.60
C ASP A 426 -7.77 -26.73 -17.06
N VAL A 427 -8.21 -27.91 -16.60
CA VAL A 427 -8.34 -28.24 -15.16
C VAL A 427 -7.78 -29.65 -14.80
N GLU A 428 -6.74 -29.75 -13.96
CA GLU A 428 -6.23 -31.03 -13.38
C GLU A 428 -6.53 -31.11 -11.85
N LEU A 429 -7.39 -32.06 -11.38
CA LEU A 429 -7.68 -32.27 -9.93
C LEU A 429 -7.33 -33.69 -9.39
N SER A 430 -7.09 -33.80 -8.08
CA SER A 430 -6.57 -35.03 -7.44
C SER A 430 -7.18 -35.44 -6.08
N GLU A 431 -7.65 -36.70 -6.00
CA GLU A 431 -8.28 -37.42 -4.86
C GLU A 431 -9.84 -37.34 -4.75
N ASP A 432 -10.47 -36.68 -3.77
CA ASP A 432 -11.96 -36.59 -3.65
C ASP A 432 -12.38 -35.16 -4.13
N SER A 433 -13.06 -34.97 -5.27
CA SER A 433 -13.29 -33.61 -5.86
C SER A 433 -14.56 -33.49 -6.72
N GLU A 434 -15.20 -32.32 -6.79
CA GLU A 434 -16.41 -32.06 -7.62
C GLU A 434 -16.16 -30.91 -8.64
N VAL A 435 -16.83 -30.92 -9.82
CA VAL A 435 -16.77 -29.82 -10.82
C VAL A 435 -18.14 -29.55 -11.46
N ASP A 436 -18.62 -28.30 -11.45
CA ASP A 436 -19.89 -27.82 -12.06
C ASP A 436 -19.56 -26.82 -13.21
N VAL A 437 -20.16 -26.97 -14.41
CA VAL A 437 -19.81 -26.16 -15.62
C VAL A 437 -21.04 -25.74 -16.46
N GLU A 438 -21.27 -24.43 -16.68
CA GLU A 438 -22.23 -23.90 -17.69
C GLU A 438 -21.49 -23.15 -18.85
N LEU A 439 -21.53 -23.66 -20.10
CA LEU A 439 -20.85 -23.02 -21.26
C LEU A 439 -21.80 -22.40 -22.32
N SER A 440 -21.34 -21.35 -23.01
CA SER A 440 -22.10 -20.70 -24.09
C SER A 440 -21.31 -20.05 -25.25
N GLU A 441 -21.88 -20.15 -26.46
CA GLU A 441 -21.30 -19.71 -27.75
C GLU A 441 -20.14 -20.61 -28.24
N ASP A 442 -18.93 -20.12 -28.56
CA ASP A 442 -17.84 -20.89 -29.24
C ASP A 442 -16.69 -21.29 -28.25
N SER A 443 -17.00 -21.67 -26.98
CA SER A 443 -16.02 -21.96 -25.89
C SER A 443 -15.60 -23.44 -25.78
N GLU A 444 -14.41 -23.73 -25.23
CA GLU A 444 -13.83 -25.08 -25.07
C GLU A 444 -13.32 -25.31 -23.60
N VAL A 445 -13.48 -26.51 -23.01
CA VAL A 445 -12.91 -26.87 -21.67
C VAL A 445 -12.34 -28.30 -21.66
N ASP A 446 -11.13 -28.49 -21.11
CA ASP A 446 -10.43 -29.78 -20.92
C ASP A 446 -10.32 -30.10 -19.40
N VAL A 447 -10.66 -31.33 -18.97
CA VAL A 447 -10.68 -31.72 -17.53
C VAL A 447 -10.04 -33.11 -17.28
N GLU A 448 -8.91 -33.20 -16.57
CA GLU A 448 -8.31 -34.47 -16.08
C GLU A 448 -8.51 -34.66 -14.54
N LEU A 449 -9.40 -35.57 -14.10
CA LEU A 449 -9.61 -35.84 -12.66
C LEU A 449 -9.15 -37.24 -12.20
N SER A 450 -8.66 -37.33 -10.95
CA SER A 450 -8.08 -38.59 -10.43
C SER A 450 -8.46 -39.05 -9.00
N GLY A 451 -9.72 -39.45 -8.79
CA GLY A 451 -10.08 -40.32 -7.65
C GLY A 451 -11.56 -40.74 -7.48
N ASP A 452 -12.20 -40.29 -6.40
CA ASP A 452 -13.63 -40.50 -6.09
C ASP A 452 -14.33 -39.13 -6.33
N SER A 453 -14.78 -38.83 -7.56
CA SER A 453 -15.16 -37.46 -8.04
C SER A 453 -16.53 -37.40 -8.77
N GLU A 454 -17.33 -36.33 -8.63
CA GLU A 454 -18.56 -36.07 -9.43
C GLU A 454 -18.37 -34.85 -10.40
N VAL A 455 -18.98 -34.85 -11.60
CA VAL A 455 -18.94 -33.73 -12.58
C VAL A 455 -20.33 -33.46 -13.19
N ASP A 456 -20.82 -32.22 -13.16
CA ASP A 456 -22.12 -31.77 -13.72
C ASP A 456 -21.88 -30.70 -14.82
N VAL A 457 -22.55 -30.81 -15.99
CA VAL A 457 -22.26 -29.95 -17.17
C VAL A 457 -23.54 -29.52 -17.93
N GLU A 458 -23.86 -28.22 -18.07
CA GLU A 458 -24.88 -27.69 -19.01
C GLU A 458 -24.23 -26.91 -20.20
N LEU A 459 -24.24 -27.46 -21.42
CA LEU A 459 -23.63 -26.81 -22.63
C LEU A 459 -24.64 -26.18 -23.60
N SER A 460 -24.27 -25.05 -24.25
CA SER A 460 -25.14 -24.37 -25.23
C SER A 460 -24.51 -23.63 -26.44
N GLU A 461 -25.12 -23.83 -27.62
CA GLU A 461 -24.77 -23.28 -28.94
C GLU A 461 -23.66 -24.06 -29.72
N ASP A 462 -22.40 -23.62 -29.87
CA ASP A 462 -21.35 -24.26 -30.70
C ASP A 462 -20.09 -24.68 -29.85
N SER A 463 -20.24 -24.92 -28.54
CA SER A 463 -19.17 -25.21 -27.54
C SER A 463 -18.70 -26.68 -27.47
N GLU A 464 -17.47 -26.95 -27.01
CA GLU A 464 -16.82 -28.28 -26.91
C GLU A 464 -16.33 -28.57 -25.45
N VAL A 465 -16.36 -29.83 -24.96
CA VAL A 465 -15.73 -30.26 -23.66
C VAL A 465 -15.10 -31.66 -23.77
N ASP A 466 -13.87 -31.83 -23.27
CA ASP A 466 -13.14 -33.11 -23.20
C ASP A 466 -12.88 -33.49 -21.71
N VAL A 467 -13.16 -34.74 -21.30
CA VAL A 467 -13.03 -35.18 -19.88
C VAL A 467 -12.33 -36.56 -19.73
N GLU A 468 -11.16 -36.64 -19.09
CA GLU A 468 -10.49 -37.90 -18.70
C GLU A 468 -10.66 -38.18 -17.18
N LEU A 469 -11.44 -39.21 -16.80
CA LEU A 469 -11.68 -39.57 -15.37
C LEU A 469 -11.10 -40.94 -14.96
N SER A 470 -10.68 -41.06 -13.68
CA SER A 470 -10.14 -42.33 -13.15
C SER A 470 -10.54 -42.70 -11.69
N GLU A 471 -10.73 -44.01 -11.48
CA GLU A 471 -11.13 -44.73 -10.24
C GLU A 471 -12.65 -44.91 -9.93
N ASP A 472 -13.34 -44.15 -9.05
CA ASP A 472 -14.76 -44.38 -8.65
C ASP A 472 -15.60 -43.08 -8.81
N SER A 473 -15.82 -42.61 -10.05
CA SER A 473 -16.38 -41.26 -10.41
C SER A 473 -17.81 -41.26 -11.01
N GLU A 474 -18.59 -40.17 -10.92
CA GLU A 474 -19.93 -39.97 -11.54
C GLU A 474 -19.97 -38.72 -12.48
N VAL A 475 -20.81 -38.69 -13.54
CA VAL A 475 -20.99 -37.53 -14.47
C VAL A 475 -22.46 -37.34 -14.92
N GLU A 476 -23.03 -36.12 -14.89
CA GLU A 476 -24.37 -35.76 -15.44
C GLU A 476 -24.29 -34.65 -16.51
N ASP A 477 -24.50 -35.00 -17.80
CA ASP A 477 -24.38 -34.08 -18.96
C ASP A 477 -25.75 -33.55 -19.48
N VAL A 478 -25.86 -32.25 -19.76
CA VAL A 478 -27.07 -31.60 -20.34
C VAL A 478 -26.73 -30.70 -21.54
N LEU A 479 -26.99 -31.18 -22.77
CA LEU A 479 -26.43 -30.55 -23.99
C LEU A 479 -27.48 -29.93 -24.92
N SER A 480 -27.24 -28.71 -25.43
CA SER A 480 -28.20 -27.94 -26.24
C SER A 480 -27.65 -27.24 -27.51
N GLU A 481 -28.29 -27.55 -28.65
CA GLU A 481 -28.05 -27.00 -30.00
C GLU A 481 -26.94 -27.69 -30.84
N ASP A 482 -25.79 -27.12 -31.25
CA ASP A 482 -24.80 -27.79 -32.14
C ASP A 482 -23.51 -28.28 -31.38
N SER A 483 -23.42 -28.15 -30.03
CA SER A 483 -22.28 -28.53 -29.13
C SER A 483 -21.77 -29.98 -29.18
N GLU A 484 -20.52 -30.24 -28.76
CA GLU A 484 -19.92 -31.59 -28.64
C GLU A 484 -19.23 -31.89 -27.27
N VAL A 485 -19.21 -33.17 -26.85
CA VAL A 485 -18.54 -33.67 -25.61
C VAL A 485 -17.85 -35.03 -25.86
N ASP A 486 -16.60 -35.19 -25.45
CA ASP A 486 -15.83 -36.45 -25.50
C ASP A 486 -15.41 -36.87 -24.07
N VAL A 487 -15.57 -38.16 -23.70
CA VAL A 487 -15.31 -38.65 -22.32
C VAL A 487 -14.53 -39.97 -22.29
N GLU A 488 -13.30 -40.00 -21.74
CA GLU A 488 -12.51 -41.23 -21.45
C GLU A 488 -12.65 -41.65 -19.96
N LEU A 489 -13.47 -42.67 -19.67
CA LEU A 489 -13.66 -43.17 -18.28
C LEU A 489 -12.85 -44.42 -17.94
N SER A 490 -12.25 -44.47 -16.74
CA SER A 490 -11.40 -45.58 -16.31
C SER A 490 -11.59 -46.09 -14.86
N GLY A 491 -12.72 -46.76 -14.58
CA GLY A 491 -13.09 -47.06 -13.18
C GLY A 491 -14.15 -48.15 -12.90
N ASP A 492 -14.83 -48.00 -11.75
CA ASP A 492 -16.19 -48.51 -11.47
C ASP A 492 -17.23 -47.38 -11.75
N SER A 493 -16.83 -46.32 -12.48
CA SER A 493 -17.54 -45.05 -12.78
C SER A 493 -18.90 -45.17 -13.49
N GLU A 494 -19.78 -44.17 -13.33
CA GLU A 494 -21.06 -44.03 -14.06
C GLU A 494 -21.26 -42.65 -14.73
N VAL A 495 -22.04 -42.60 -15.83
CA VAL A 495 -22.38 -41.35 -16.57
C VAL A 495 -23.81 -41.40 -17.15
N ASP A 496 -24.57 -40.31 -17.04
CA ASP A 496 -25.97 -40.12 -17.48
C ASP A 496 -26.13 -38.81 -18.31
N VAL A 497 -26.90 -38.83 -19.42
CA VAL A 497 -26.83 -37.76 -20.46
C VAL A 497 -28.22 -37.34 -21.02
N GLU A 498 -28.62 -36.06 -20.94
CA GLU A 498 -29.84 -35.49 -21.55
C GLU A 498 -29.58 -34.60 -22.81
N VAL A 499 -29.15 -35.20 -23.93
CA VAL A 499 -28.87 -34.49 -25.20
C VAL A 499 -30.11 -33.91 -25.92
N SER A 500 -30.02 -32.66 -26.39
CA SER A 500 -31.11 -31.92 -27.03
C SER A 500 -30.66 -30.97 -28.16
N GLY A 501 -30.42 -31.50 -29.37
CA GLY A 501 -30.07 -30.64 -30.50
C GLY A 501 -29.66 -31.36 -31.77
N ASP A 502 -28.76 -30.72 -32.49
CA ASP A 502 -27.93 -31.28 -33.55
C ASP A 502 -26.64 -31.95 -32.96
N SER A 503 -26.29 -31.64 -31.69
CA SER A 503 -25.15 -32.10 -30.84
C SER A 503 -24.62 -33.53 -31.02
N GLU A 504 -23.32 -33.73 -30.80
CA GLU A 504 -22.64 -35.04 -30.74
C GLU A 504 -21.96 -35.36 -29.39
N VAL A 505 -21.90 -36.64 -29.01
CA VAL A 505 -21.23 -37.15 -27.78
C VAL A 505 -20.53 -38.47 -28.10
N ASP A 506 -19.24 -38.61 -27.79
CA ASP A 506 -18.48 -39.87 -27.92
C ASP A 506 -17.87 -40.25 -26.55
N VAL A 507 -17.88 -41.56 -26.22
CA VAL A 507 -17.44 -42.05 -24.89
C VAL A 507 -16.57 -43.30 -25.04
N GLU A 508 -15.31 -43.26 -24.59
CA GLU A 508 -14.36 -44.40 -24.56
C GLU A 508 -14.29 -45.02 -23.15
N LEU A 509 -15.01 -46.13 -22.92
CA LEU A 509 -15.02 -46.77 -21.59
C LEU A 509 -13.90 -47.82 -21.40
N SER A 510 -13.30 -47.81 -20.21
CA SER A 510 -12.37 -48.84 -19.74
C SER A 510 -12.62 -49.28 -18.29
N GLY A 511 -12.47 -50.58 -18.01
CA GLY A 511 -12.63 -51.11 -16.65
C GLY A 511 -13.97 -51.82 -16.40
N ASP A 512 -14.63 -51.45 -15.31
CA ASP A 512 -15.87 -52.02 -14.82
C ASP A 512 -17.10 -51.11 -15.08
N SER A 513 -16.90 -49.80 -15.37
CA SER A 513 -17.87 -48.70 -15.60
C SER A 513 -19.17 -48.99 -16.40
N GLU A 514 -20.25 -48.25 -16.08
CA GLU A 514 -21.57 -48.35 -16.73
C GLU A 514 -22.21 -46.99 -17.13
N VAL A 515 -23.31 -47.00 -17.91
CA VAL A 515 -24.09 -45.81 -18.32
C VAL A 515 -25.59 -46.16 -18.23
N GLU A 516 -26.40 -45.44 -17.43
CA GLU A 516 -27.75 -45.88 -17.02
C GLU A 516 -28.89 -45.30 -17.90
N ASP A 517 -28.93 -43.99 -18.16
CA ASP A 517 -29.96 -43.31 -18.96
C ASP A 517 -29.37 -42.29 -19.98
N VAL A 518 -29.91 -42.31 -21.22
CA VAL A 518 -29.52 -41.40 -22.32
C VAL A 518 -30.77 -40.99 -23.10
N LEU A 519 -31.07 -39.69 -23.21
CA LEU A 519 -32.25 -39.14 -23.90
C LEU A 519 -31.86 -38.33 -25.17
N SER A 520 -32.73 -38.30 -26.21
CA SER A 520 -32.40 -37.67 -27.52
C SER A 520 -33.59 -37.56 -28.52
N ASP A 521 -33.55 -36.60 -29.48
CA ASP A 521 -34.46 -36.48 -30.65
C ASP A 521 -33.77 -35.87 -31.91
N ASP A 522 -33.02 -36.70 -32.65
CA ASP A 522 -32.28 -36.50 -33.94
C ASP A 522 -30.73 -36.29 -33.86
N SER A 523 -30.16 -36.12 -32.66
CA SER A 523 -28.70 -36.10 -32.30
C SER A 523 -27.94 -37.42 -32.57
N GLU A 524 -26.60 -37.40 -32.62
CA GLU A 524 -25.75 -38.62 -32.71
C GLU A 524 -24.95 -38.84 -31.39
N VAL A 525 -24.95 -40.06 -30.84
CA VAL A 525 -24.16 -40.46 -29.66
C VAL A 525 -23.53 -41.82 -29.98
N ASP A 526 -22.21 -41.94 -29.94
CA ASP A 526 -21.46 -43.18 -30.14
C ASP A 526 -20.65 -43.52 -28.86
N VAL A 527 -20.25 -44.80 -28.72
CA VAL A 527 -19.59 -45.33 -27.52
C VAL A 527 -18.62 -46.44 -27.93
N GLU A 528 -17.31 -46.21 -27.84
CA GLU A 528 -16.28 -47.23 -28.05
C GLU A 528 -15.99 -47.99 -26.73
N LEU A 529 -15.44 -49.21 -26.84
CA LEU A 529 -15.21 -50.08 -25.67
C LEU A 529 -13.88 -50.84 -25.79
N SER A 530 -13.00 -50.60 -24.84
CA SER A 530 -11.67 -51.22 -24.78
C SER A 530 -11.69 -52.75 -24.51
N GLU A 531 -10.63 -53.49 -24.87
CA GLU A 531 -10.71 -54.91 -25.30
C GLU A 531 -10.88 -56.03 -24.21
N ASP A 532 -11.58 -55.87 -23.06
CA ASP A 532 -12.02 -57.00 -22.16
C ASP A 532 -13.10 -56.66 -21.05
N PRO A 533 -14.33 -56.19 -21.35
CA PRO A 533 -15.30 -55.60 -20.37
C PRO A 533 -16.20 -56.59 -19.57
N GLU A 534 -16.68 -56.18 -18.37
CA GLU A 534 -17.92 -56.72 -17.73
C GLU A 534 -19.07 -55.68 -17.52
N GLY A 535 -18.86 -54.36 -17.73
CA GLY A 535 -19.83 -53.26 -17.54
C GLY A 535 -21.12 -53.27 -18.38
N VAL A 536 -22.06 -52.35 -18.08
CA VAL A 536 -23.49 -52.46 -18.46
C VAL A 536 -24.12 -51.16 -19.00
N VAL A 537 -24.35 -51.09 -20.30
CA VAL A 537 -25.12 -50.01 -20.98
C VAL A 537 -26.64 -50.26 -20.92
N VAL A 538 -27.46 -49.28 -20.47
CA VAL A 538 -28.89 -49.51 -20.12
C VAL A 538 -29.98 -48.80 -20.98
N LEU A 539 -29.66 -47.88 -21.88
CA LEU A 539 -30.49 -47.29 -22.98
C LEU A 539 -32.05 -47.37 -22.87
N SER A 540 -32.70 -46.27 -22.51
CA SER A 540 -34.17 -46.13 -22.37
C SER A 540 -34.99 -45.93 -23.67
N GLU A 541 -35.11 -46.96 -24.53
CA GLU A 541 -35.86 -46.92 -25.82
C GLU A 541 -37.34 -46.36 -25.78
N GLU A 542 -37.66 -45.15 -26.31
CA GLU A 542 -39.02 -44.82 -26.84
C GLU A 542 -39.15 -44.32 -28.32
N SER A 543 -38.14 -44.60 -29.18
CA SER A 543 -38.27 -44.99 -30.62
C SER A 543 -38.43 -43.98 -31.80
N VAL A 544 -37.53 -44.08 -32.80
CA VAL A 544 -37.64 -43.50 -34.17
C VAL A 544 -37.64 -44.53 -35.36
N GLU A 545 -38.02 -44.14 -36.59
CA GLU A 545 -38.39 -45.05 -37.72
C GLU A 545 -37.28 -45.41 -38.76
N SER A 546 -36.37 -46.34 -38.41
CA SER A 546 -35.72 -47.35 -39.31
C SER A 546 -35.60 -47.13 -40.86
N GLU A 547 -34.38 -47.04 -41.42
CA GLU A 547 -34.11 -47.40 -42.84
C GLU A 547 -32.86 -48.35 -43.03
N GLU A 548 -32.67 -49.01 -44.19
CA GLU A 548 -32.12 -50.41 -44.25
C GLU A 548 -30.59 -50.68 -44.07
N VAL A 549 -30.26 -51.54 -43.06
CA VAL A 549 -28.92 -52.16 -42.71
C VAL A 549 -28.87 -53.74 -42.43
N VAL A 550 -28.38 -54.30 -41.28
CA VAL A 550 -27.90 -55.73 -41.13
C VAL A 550 -28.10 -56.44 -39.73
N VAL A 551 -27.93 -57.80 -39.57
CA VAL A 551 -28.25 -58.61 -38.33
C VAL A 551 -27.42 -59.94 -38.04
N PRO A 552 -27.30 -60.50 -36.79
CA PRO A 552 -26.36 -61.61 -36.36
C PRO A 552 -26.89 -63.08 -36.01
N SER A 553 -26.10 -63.98 -35.33
CA SER A 553 -26.36 -65.46 -35.03
C SER A 553 -25.36 -66.20 -34.03
N ASP A 554 -25.73 -67.34 -33.36
CA ASP A 554 -24.81 -68.26 -32.56
C ASP A 554 -25.42 -69.14 -31.38
N ASP A 555 -24.63 -69.55 -30.33
CA ASP A 555 -24.95 -70.55 -29.23
C ASP A 555 -24.03 -70.48 -27.94
N THR A 556 -24.52 -70.50 -26.66
CA THR A 556 -23.72 -70.31 -25.37
C THR A 556 -24.27 -70.97 -24.04
N VAL A 557 -23.58 -70.94 -22.85
CA VAL A 557 -23.97 -71.69 -21.59
C VAL A 557 -23.83 -71.09 -20.14
N MET A 558 -24.45 -69.94 -19.82
CA MET A 558 -25.31 -69.79 -18.62
C MET A 558 -26.71 -69.35 -19.11
N GLN A 559 -27.78 -70.12 -18.86
CA GLN A 559 -28.74 -69.97 -17.74
C GLN A 559 -29.66 -68.71 -17.74
N VAL A 560 -30.32 -68.41 -18.87
CA VAL A 560 -31.59 -67.66 -18.87
C VAL A 560 -32.60 -68.23 -17.87
N SER A 561 -33.22 -67.36 -17.07
CA SER A 561 -34.21 -67.71 -16.04
C SER A 561 -35.60 -67.17 -16.37
N GLU A 562 -36.62 -68.03 -16.23
CA GLU A 562 -37.98 -67.85 -16.77
C GLU A 562 -38.89 -67.04 -15.82
N LEU A 563 -39.15 -65.76 -16.12
CA LEU A 563 -40.13 -64.91 -15.41
C LEU A 563 -41.56 -65.15 -15.96
N VAL A 564 -42.58 -65.03 -15.10
CA VAL A 564 -43.88 -65.72 -15.25
C VAL A 564 -45.05 -64.77 -15.53
N VAL A 565 -45.78 -65.05 -16.62
CA VAL A 565 -47.04 -64.39 -17.00
C VAL A 565 -48.28 -65.03 -16.34
N GLU A 566 -49.11 -64.25 -15.63
CA GLU A 566 -50.57 -64.44 -15.35
C GLU A 566 -51.06 -63.26 -14.45
N GLU A 567 -52.27 -62.66 -14.53
CA GLU A 567 -53.42 -62.78 -15.45
C GLU A 567 -54.40 -61.58 -15.28
N GLY A 568 -55.12 -61.19 -16.34
CA GLY A 568 -56.42 -60.46 -16.26
C GLY A 568 -56.42 -58.97 -16.64
N ASP A 569 -57.48 -58.38 -17.20
CA ASP A 569 -58.83 -58.89 -17.57
C ASP A 569 -59.29 -58.26 -18.90
N SER A 570 -60.08 -58.96 -19.71
CA SER A 570 -60.68 -58.40 -20.94
C SER A 570 -62.16 -58.78 -21.08
N VAL A 571 -63.01 -57.76 -21.23
CA VAL A 571 -64.46 -57.87 -21.08
C VAL A 571 -65.18 -58.10 -22.41
N GLU A 572 -65.93 -59.21 -22.53
CA GLU A 572 -67.01 -59.33 -23.51
C GLU A 572 -68.32 -58.68 -23.01
N VAL A 573 -68.82 -57.65 -23.73
CA VAL A 573 -70.18 -57.54 -24.35
C VAL A 573 -70.45 -56.12 -24.88
#